data_AF-W4LTT4-F1
#
_entry.id   AF-W4LTT4-F1
#
_cell.length_a   1.000
_cell.length_b   1.000
_cell.length_c   1.000
_cell.angle_alpha   90.00
_cell.angle_beta   90.00
_cell.angle_gamma   90.00
#
_symmetry.space_group_name_H-M   'P 1'
#
loop_
_entity.id
_entity.type
_entity.pdbx_description
1 polymer ?
#
loop_
_entity_poly.entity_id
_entity_poly.type
_entity_poly.pdbx_seq_one_letter_code
_entity_poly.pdbx_strand_id
1 'polypeptide(L)'
;PDNLARALSGGLIGSPETLRRKLRKFETSNVDQIILLNQAGKNTHEHICESLELFANEVMPEFHANEPKHQEWKRKVLSGEIELEELDTTPHTDRYGKNSVQIAEPEAAAAPGD
;
A
#
# COMPACT_ATOMS: atom_id res chain seq x y z
N PRO A 1 10.44 6.63 -22.35
CA PRO A 1 10.39 7.81 -21.43
C PRO A 1 9.21 7.72 -20.45
N ASP A 2 7.97 7.64 -20.94
CA ASP A 2 6.77 7.73 -20.12
C ASP A 2 6.55 6.53 -19.18
N ASN A 3 6.92 5.33 -19.64
CA ASN A 3 6.83 4.11 -18.82
C ASN A 3 7.81 4.13 -17.63
N LEU A 4 9.00 4.69 -17.82
CA LEU A 4 10.00 4.85 -16.75
C LEU A 4 9.52 5.87 -15.71
N ALA A 5 9.00 7.02 -16.18
CA ALA A 5 8.43 8.03 -15.30
C ALA A 5 7.24 7.49 -14.49
N ARG A 6 6.36 6.69 -15.10
CA ARG A 6 5.23 6.03 -14.43
C ARG A 6 5.67 4.98 -13.41
N ALA A 7 6.68 4.17 -13.73
CA ALA A 7 7.24 3.19 -12.79
C ALA A 7 7.84 3.88 -11.55
N LEU A 8 8.53 5.01 -11.75
CA LEU A 8 9.11 5.81 -10.68
C LEU A 8 8.07 6.57 -9.85
N SER A 9 6.94 6.96 -10.44
CA SER A 9 5.86 7.66 -9.74
C SER A 9 4.99 6.75 -8.89
N GLY A 10 4.72 5.51 -9.35
CA GLY A 10 3.80 4.58 -8.68
C GLY A 10 4.46 3.54 -7.76
N GLY A 11 5.70 3.13 -8.01
CA GLY A 11 6.36 2.04 -7.28
C GLY A 11 7.31 2.50 -6.16
N LEU A 12 7.71 1.57 -5.28
CA LEU A 12 8.83 1.74 -4.34
C LEU A 12 10.18 1.48 -5.06
N ILE A 13 10.47 2.29 -6.08
CA ILE A 13 11.71 2.21 -6.86
C ILE A 13 12.50 3.50 -6.63
N GLY A 14 13.80 3.37 -6.33
CA GLY A 14 14.72 4.49 -6.18
C GLY A 14 15.76 4.27 -5.08
N SER A 15 16.37 5.36 -4.63
CA SER A 15 17.31 5.36 -3.51
C SER A 15 16.64 5.07 -2.16
N PRO A 16 17.41 4.67 -1.12
CA PRO A 16 16.89 4.53 0.25
C PRO A 16 16.09 5.76 0.72
N GLU A 17 16.57 6.97 0.41
CA GLU A 17 15.87 8.21 0.74
C GLU A 17 14.52 8.36 0.02
N THR A 18 14.44 7.90 -1.23
CA THR A 18 13.16 7.87 -1.97
C THR A 18 12.18 6.90 -1.34
N LEU A 19 12.66 5.74 -0.87
CA LEU A 19 11.83 4.77 -0.18
C LEU A 19 11.36 5.32 1.18
N ARG A 20 12.23 5.90 2.00
CA ARG A 20 11.84 6.53 3.28
C ARG A 20 10.71 7.54 3.09
N ARG A 21 10.87 8.49 2.16
CA ARG A 21 9.82 9.49 1.86
C ARG A 21 8.49 8.86 1.44
N LYS A 22 8.52 7.76 0.68
CA LYS A 22 7.29 7.06 0.23
C LYS A 22 6.66 6.25 1.37
N LEU A 23 7.47 5.51 2.13
CA LEU A 23 7.01 4.70 3.26
C LEU A 23 6.42 5.55 4.39
N ARG A 24 6.99 6.74 4.67
CA ARG A 24 6.38 7.70 5.60
C ARG A 24 4.94 8.07 5.23
N LYS A 25 4.59 8.10 3.93
CA LYS A 25 3.20 8.35 3.51
C LYS A 25 2.28 7.18 3.87
N PHE A 26 2.76 5.94 3.76
CA PHE A 26 1.99 4.77 4.19
C PHE A 26 1.85 4.72 5.72
N GLU A 27 2.93 5.05 6.44
CA GLU A 27 2.91 5.17 7.90
C GLU A 27 1.90 6.24 8.36
N THR A 28 1.81 7.39 7.69
CA THR A 28 0.79 8.42 8.02
C THR A 28 -0.64 7.95 7.80
N SER A 29 -0.85 6.91 6.99
CA SER A 29 -2.14 6.25 6.79
C SER A 29 -2.32 5.01 7.66
N ASN A 30 -1.44 4.80 8.65
CA ASN A 30 -1.43 3.65 9.55
C ASN A 30 -1.38 2.29 8.84
N VAL A 31 -0.66 2.20 7.71
CA VAL A 31 -0.36 0.90 7.09
C VAL A 31 0.54 0.08 8.01
N ASP A 32 0.06 -1.09 8.42
CA ASP A 32 0.74 -2.00 9.36
C ASP A 32 1.83 -2.85 8.67
N GLN A 33 1.65 -3.19 7.39
CA GLN A 33 2.58 -4.09 6.68
C GLN A 33 2.80 -3.68 5.23
N ILE A 34 4.04 -3.86 4.77
CA ILE A 34 4.45 -3.67 3.38
C ILE A 34 5.02 -4.99 2.87
N ILE A 35 4.41 -5.51 1.79
CA ILE A 35 4.89 -6.71 1.12
C ILE A 35 5.67 -6.28 -0.13
N LEU A 36 6.95 -6.62 -0.18
CA LEU A 36 7.81 -6.29 -1.31
C LEU A 36 7.65 -7.34 -2.42
N LEU A 37 7.11 -6.89 -3.56
CA LEU A 37 7.10 -7.69 -4.78
C LEU A 37 8.38 -7.42 -5.57
N ASN A 38 9.29 -8.40 -5.56
CA ASN A 38 10.49 -8.29 -6.35
C ASN A 38 10.17 -8.31 -7.85
N GLN A 39 10.82 -7.42 -8.60
CA GLN A 39 10.60 -7.31 -10.04
C GLN A 39 11.12 -8.55 -10.76
N ALA A 40 10.26 -9.21 -11.53
CA ALA A 40 10.64 -10.29 -12.44
C ALA A 40 11.23 -9.73 -13.75
N GLY A 41 12.13 -10.48 -14.40
CA GLY A 41 12.68 -10.12 -15.70
C GLY A 41 14.21 -10.22 -15.74
N LYS A 42 14.88 -9.14 -16.13
CA LYS A 42 16.33 -9.11 -16.38
C LYS A 42 17.21 -8.90 -15.13
N ASN A 43 16.61 -8.89 -13.93
CA ASN A 43 17.38 -8.77 -12.70
C ASN A 43 18.04 -10.10 -12.37
N THR A 44 19.33 -10.07 -12.05
CA THR A 44 20.03 -11.24 -11.52
C THR A 44 19.63 -11.47 -10.07
N HIS A 45 19.86 -12.69 -9.57
CA HIS A 45 19.59 -13.02 -8.17
C HIS A 45 20.41 -12.13 -7.23
N GLU A 46 21.67 -11.88 -7.57
CA GLU A 46 22.61 -11.08 -6.78
C GLU A 46 22.08 -9.66 -6.59
N HIS A 47 21.62 -9.01 -7.66
CA HIS A 47 21.04 -7.66 -7.56
C HIS A 47 19.76 -7.62 -6.71
N ILE A 48 18.99 -8.72 -6.68
CA ILE A 48 17.80 -8.82 -5.83
C ILE A 48 18.22 -8.90 -4.37
N CYS A 49 19.17 -9.76 -4.02
CA CYS A 49 19.69 -9.89 -2.67
C CYS A 49 20.33 -8.59 -2.18
N GLU A 50 21.18 -7.96 -2.99
CA GLU A 50 21.81 -6.67 -2.67
C GLU A 50 20.76 -5.58 -2.38
N SER A 51 19.66 -5.54 -3.15
CA SER A 51 18.56 -4.60 -2.92
C SER A 51 17.83 -4.86 -1.59
N LEU A 52 17.59 -6.13 -1.25
CA LEU A 52 16.97 -6.52 0.02
C LEU A 52 17.87 -6.19 1.22
N GLU A 53 19.17 -6.46 1.11
CA GLU A 53 20.15 -6.13 2.15
C GLU A 53 20.27 -4.62 2.34
N LEU A 54 20.35 -3.85 1.24
CA LEU A 54 20.37 -2.40 1.29
C LEU A 54 19.10 -1.85 1.97
N PHE A 55 17.93 -2.38 1.63
CA PHE A 55 16.68 -2.00 2.27
C PHE A 55 16.67 -2.31 3.77
N ALA A 56 17.08 -3.52 4.15
CA ALA A 56 17.10 -3.98 5.54
C ALA A 56 18.04 -3.12 6.40
N ASN A 57 19.18 -2.70 5.85
CA ASN A 57 20.18 -1.91 6.60
C ASN A 57 19.84 -0.43 6.63
N GLU A 58 19.41 0.15 5.51
CA GLU A 58 19.25 1.61 5.38
C GLU A 58 17.84 2.09 5.73
N VAL A 59 16.80 1.33 5.38
CA VAL A 59 15.41 1.85 5.41
C VAL A 59 14.62 1.25 6.57
N MET A 60 14.69 -0.07 6.73
CA MET A 60 13.89 -0.82 7.70
C MET A 60 14.02 -0.34 9.17
N PRO A 61 15.21 0.04 9.69
CA PRO A 61 15.37 0.38 11.11
C PRO A 61 14.53 1.59 11.55
N GLU A 62 14.34 2.58 10.66
CA GLU A 62 13.53 3.77 10.95
C GLU A 62 12.07 3.39 11.28
N PHE A 63 11.47 2.51 10.48
CA PHE A 63 10.07 2.12 10.64
C PHE A 63 9.90 1.09 11.76
N HIS A 64 10.85 0.17 11.92
CA HIS A 64 10.84 -0.77 13.04
C HIS A 64 10.97 -0.07 14.40
N ALA A 65 11.68 1.07 14.47
CA ALA A 65 11.75 1.86 15.70
C ALA A 65 10.38 2.43 16.11
N ASN A 66 9.48 2.66 15.14
CA ASN A 66 8.12 3.18 15.38
C ASN A 66 7.09 2.07 15.64
N GLU A 67 7.44 0.81 15.39
CA GLU A 67 6.53 -0.35 15.49
C GLU A 67 5.80 -0.47 16.85
N PRO A 68 6.45 -0.28 18.02
CA PRO A 68 5.74 -0.37 19.30
C PRO A 68 4.59 0.65 19.43
N LYS A 69 4.80 1.86 18.90
CA LYS A 69 3.78 2.91 18.89
C LYS A 69 2.62 2.54 17.97
N HIS A 70 2.92 1.98 16.80
CA HIS A 70 1.90 1.51 15.87
C HIS A 70 1.07 0.36 16.46
N GLN A 71 1.70 -0.62 17.11
CA GLN A 71 1.00 -1.73 17.75
C GLN A 71 0.10 -1.27 18.92
N GLU A 72 0.51 -0.28 19.70
CA GLU A 72 -0.35 0.33 20.71
C GLU A 72 -1.58 1.00 20.09
N TRP A 73 -1.38 1.81 19.05
CA TRP A 73 -2.47 2.46 18.33
C TRP A 73 -3.46 1.43 17.77
N LYS A 74 -2.94 0.39 17.09
CA LYS A 74 -3.74 -0.70 16.51
C LYS A 74 -4.55 -1.43 17.57
N ARG A 75 -3.96 -1.71 18.74
CA ARG A 75 -4.68 -2.34 19.86
C ARG A 75 -5.85 -1.47 20.34
N LYS A 76 -5.65 -0.16 20.47
CA LYS A 76 -6.70 0.78 20.89
C LYS A 76 -7.85 0.84 19.87
N VAL A 77 -7.52 0.90 18.58
CA VAL A 77 -8.52 0.82 17.50
C VAL A 77 -9.32 -0.48 17.57
N LEU A 78 -8.64 -1.63 17.65
CA LEU A 78 -9.30 -2.93 17.69
C LEU A 78 -10.15 -3.15 18.95
N SER A 79 -9.81 -2.47 20.05
CA SER A 79 -10.60 -2.50 21.28
C SER A 79 -11.79 -1.54 21.29
N GLY A 80 -11.89 -0.63 20.31
CA GLY A 80 -12.88 0.44 20.27
C GLY A 80 -12.55 1.65 21.16
N GLU A 81 -11.37 1.70 21.80
CA GLU A 81 -10.91 2.89 22.54
C GLU A 81 -10.64 4.07 21.59
N ILE A 82 -10.17 3.78 20.37
CA ILE A 82 -10.07 4.75 19.26
C ILE A 82 -11.12 4.37 18.23
N GLU A 83 -12.13 5.22 18.05
CA GLU A 83 -13.06 5.15 16.94
C GLU A 83 -12.44 5.81 15.70
N LEU A 84 -12.42 5.09 14.57
CA LEU A 84 -11.98 5.63 13.29
C LEU A 84 -13.16 6.27 12.56
N GLU A 85 -12.89 7.32 11.80
CA GLU A 85 -13.87 7.93 10.91
C GLU A 85 -14.30 6.94 9.83
N GLU A 86 -15.61 6.77 9.66
CA GLU A 86 -16.17 6.03 8.53
C GLU A 86 -16.14 6.90 7.29
N LEU A 87 -15.25 6.55 6.36
CA LEU A 87 -15.11 7.26 5.09
C LEU A 87 -16.19 6.81 4.11
N ASP A 88 -16.82 7.76 3.43
CA ASP A 88 -17.75 7.43 2.34
C ASP A 88 -16.99 6.82 1.15
N THR A 89 -17.16 5.51 0.96
CA THR A 89 -16.54 4.77 -0.14
C THR A 89 -17.41 4.73 -1.40
N THR A 90 -18.62 5.28 -1.37
CA THR A 90 -19.57 5.27 -2.52
C THR A 90 -18.95 5.84 -3.81
N PRO A 91 -18.12 6.90 -3.78
CA PRO A 91 -17.47 7.41 -4.99
C PRO A 91 -16.39 6.50 -5.60
N HIS A 92 -16.00 5.42 -4.91
CA HIS A 92 -14.86 4.56 -5.25
C HIS A 92 -15.26 3.10 -5.52
N THR A 93 -16.54 2.84 -5.80
CA THR A 93 -17.06 1.50 -6.15
C THR A 93 -16.60 1.03 -7.53
N ASP A 94 -16.24 1.97 -8.41
CA ASP A 94 -15.89 1.67 -9.79
C ASP A 94 -14.39 1.33 -9.94
N ARG A 95 -14.12 0.23 -10.65
CA ARG A 95 -12.75 -0.13 -11.03
C ARG A 95 -12.29 0.74 -12.20
N TYR A 96 -11.52 1.79 -11.93
CA TYR A 96 -10.88 2.60 -12.97
C TYR A 96 -9.56 1.96 -13.45
N GLY A 97 -9.48 1.60 -14.73
CA GLY A 97 -8.25 1.16 -15.37
C GLY A 97 -8.47 0.67 -16.80
N LYS A 98 -7.47 0.86 -17.67
CA LYS A 98 -7.54 0.36 -19.07
C LYS A 98 -7.77 -1.15 -19.19
N ASN A 99 -7.46 -1.90 -18.12
CA ASN A 99 -7.60 -3.35 -18.03
C ASN A 99 -8.61 -3.78 -16.95
N SER A 100 -9.43 -2.87 -16.40
CA SER A 100 -10.43 -3.26 -15.42
C SER A 100 -11.61 -3.94 -16.13
N VAL A 101 -12.00 -5.11 -15.62
CA VAL A 101 -13.25 -5.75 -15.99
C VAL A 101 -14.37 -4.89 -15.40
N GLN A 102 -15.15 -4.26 -16.28
CA GLN A 102 -16.35 -3.53 -15.91
C GLN A 102 -17.38 -4.54 -15.42
N ILE A 103 -17.80 -4.41 -14.16
CA ILE A 103 -18.91 -5.19 -13.61
C ILE A 103 -20.16 -4.38 -13.91
N ALA A 104 -21.12 -4.94 -14.66
CA ALA A 104 -22.40 -4.29 -14.89
C ALA A 104 -23.09 -3.98 -13.56
N GLU A 105 -23.80 -2.85 -13.49
CA GLU A 105 -24.60 -2.49 -12.30
C GLU A 105 -25.53 -3.66 -11.94
N PRO A 106 -25.64 -4.03 -10.65
CA PRO A 106 -26.66 -5.00 -10.24
C PRO A 106 -28.03 -4.42 -10.57
N GLU A 107 -28.80 -5.14 -11.40
CA GLU A 107 -30.21 -4.87 -11.62
C GLU A 107 -30.89 -4.86 -10.24
N ALA A 108 -31.48 -3.73 -9.87
CA ALA A 108 -32.10 -3.53 -8.57
C ALA A 108 -33.02 -4.71 -8.28
N ALA A 109 -32.67 -5.50 -7.26
CA ALA A 109 -33.49 -6.62 -6.82
C ALA A 109 -34.90 -6.07 -6.57
N ALA A 110 -35.86 -6.53 -7.39
CA ALA A 110 -37.26 -6.15 -7.26
C ALA A 110 -37.67 -6.32 -5.79
N ALA A 111 -38.17 -5.24 -5.18
CA ALA A 111 -38.69 -5.27 -3.84
C ALA A 111 -39.72 -6.42 -3.73
N PRO A 112 -39.69 -7.23 -2.66
CA PRO A 112 -40.74 -8.21 -2.44
C PRO A 112 -42.07 -7.46 -2.36
N GLY A 113 -42.98 -7.76 -3.30
CA GLY A 113 -44.32 -7.21 -3.36
C GLY A 113 -45.15 -7.57 -2.12
N ASP A 114 -46.14 -6.72 -1.85
CA ASP A 114 -47.12 -6.79 -0.75
C ASP A 114 -47.74 -8.18 -0.49
#